data_AF-A0A5D0RAU4-F1
#
_entry.id   AF-A0A5D0RAU4-F1
#
_cell.length_a   1.000
_cell.length_b   1.000
_cell.length_c   1.000
_cell.angle_alpha   90.00
_cell.angle_beta   90.00
_cell.angle_gamma   90.00
#
_symmetry.space_group_name_H-M   'P 1'
#
loop_
_entity.id
_entity.type
_entity.pdbx_description
1 polymer ?
#
loop_
_entity_poly.entity_id
_entity_poly.type
_entity_poly.pdbx_seq_one_letter_code
_entity_poly.pdbx_strand_id
1 'polypeptide(L)' 'MKYLILIFLIISATSLVCGLTLELEYAPKLVGGGVVILFFIVFPLFSWYRWKDKKMSDYLLNKENLDKMRESQKRKKD' A
#
# COMPACT_ATOMS: atom_id res chain seq x y z
N MET A 1 -9.11 10.22 -4.82
CA MET A 1 -8.13 9.57 -3.91
C MET A 1 -6.97 8.92 -4.64
N LYS A 2 -7.20 8.07 -5.66
CA LYS A 2 -6.12 7.43 -6.44
C LYS A 2 -5.02 8.40 -6.92
N TYR A 3 -5.41 9.54 -7.49
CA TYR A 3 -4.45 10.54 -7.99
C TYR A 3 -3.69 11.26 -6.86
N LEU A 4 -4.32 11.50 -5.71
CA LEU A 4 -3.65 12.07 -4.54
C LEU A 4 -2.55 11.14 -4.02
N ILE A 5 -2.85 9.86 -3.86
CA ILE A 5 -1.85 8.85 -3.43
C ILE A 5 -0.70 8.79 -4.43
N LEU A 6 -1.02 8.83 -5.73
CA LEU A 6 -0.01 8.79 -6.79
C LEU A 6 0.88 10.03 -6.79
N ILE A 7 0.34 11.22 -6.54
CA ILE A 7 1.12 12.46 -6.40
C ILE A 7 2.09 12.35 -5.21
N PHE A 8 1.62 11.94 -4.03
CA PHE A 8 2.48 11.78 -2.86
C PHE A 8 3.55 10.70 -3.06
N LEU A 9 3.21 9.62 -3.76
CA LEU A 9 4.17 8.59 -4.14
C LEU A 9 5.27 9.17 -5.03
N ILE A 10 4.91 9.91 -6.08
CA ILE A 10 5.88 10.55 -6.98
C ILE A 10 6.76 11.53 -6.21
N ILE A 11 6.18 12.39 -5.35
CA ILE A 11 6.95 13.33 -4.53
C ILE A 11 7.97 12.58 -3.65
N SER A 12 7.54 11.52 -2.97
CA SER A 12 8.44 10.72 -2.13
C SER A 12 9.54 10.05 -2.95
N ALA A 13 9.22 9.50 -4.13
CA ALA A 13 10.16 8.84 -5.01
C ALA A 13 11.17 9.84 -5.60
N THR A 14 10.72 11.01 -6.06
CA THR A 14 11.61 12.07 -6.54
C THR A 14 12.52 12.57 -5.42
N SER A 15 12.01 12.74 -4.19
CA SER A 15 12.84 13.15 -3.04
C SER A 15 13.93 12.12 -2.72
N LEU A 16 13.60 10.82 -2.79
CA LEU A 16 14.57 9.73 -2.62
C LEU A 16 15.61 9.73 -3.73
N VAL A 17 15.19 9.80 -4.99
CA VAL A 17 16.10 9.79 -6.14
C VAL A 17 17.03 11.00 -6.07
N CYS A 18 16.50 12.22 -5.91
CA CYS A 18 17.30 13.43 -5.79
C CYS A 18 18.24 13.39 -4.57
N GLY A 19 17.79 12.87 -3.42
CA GLY A 19 18.63 12.73 -2.23
C GLY A 19 19.73 11.67 -2.35
N LEU A 20 19.62 10.74 -3.30
CA LEU A 20 20.65 9.72 -3.56
C LEU A 20 21.58 10.09 -4.72
N THR A 21 21.15 10.94 -5.65
CA THR A 21 21.94 11.31 -6.84
C THR A 21 22.68 12.64 -6.69
N LEU A 22 22.21 13.55 -5.83
CA LEU A 22 22.81 14.87 -5.69
C LEU A 22 23.77 14.90 -4.49
N GLU A 23 24.99 15.38 -4.70
CA GLU A 23 25.99 15.64 -3.66
C GLU A 23 25.73 16.99 -2.97
N LEU A 24 24.57 17.12 -2.33
CA LEU A 24 24.18 18.30 -1.55
C LEU A 24 24.32 18.02 -0.06
N GLU A 25 24.71 19.02 0.72
CA GLU A 25 24.83 18.90 2.18
C GLU A 25 23.51 18.50 2.87
N TYR A 26 22.37 18.86 2.25
CA TYR A 26 21.04 18.51 2.73
C TYR A 26 20.43 17.27 2.06
N ALA A 27 21.16 16.57 1.19
CA ALA A 27 20.67 15.36 0.52
C ALA A 27 20.16 14.27 1.49
N PRO A 28 20.82 14.00 2.64
CA PRO A 28 20.29 13.05 3.63
C PRO A 28 18.93 13.46 4.21
N LYS A 29 18.66 14.77 4.32
CA LYS A 29 17.35 15.29 4.78
C LYS A 29 16.26 15.06 3.74
N LEU A 30 16.58 15.14 2.44
CA LEU A 30 15.65 14.80 1.36
C LEU A 30 15.27 13.32 1.37
N VAL A 31 16.26 12.44 1.62
CA VAL A 31 15.99 11.01 1.77
C VAL A 31 15.09 10.77 2.98
N GLY A 32 15.45 11.32 4.14
CA GLY A 32 14.64 11.18 5.36
C GLY A 32 13.21 11.71 5.20
N GLY A 33 13.04 12.89 4.60
CA GLY A 33 11.73 13.47 4.31
C GLY A 33 10.91 12.61 3.34
N GLY A 34 11.55 12.09 2.29
CA GLY A 34 10.92 11.15 1.34
C GLY A 34 10.42 9.88 2.01
N VAL A 35 11.23 9.27 2.89
CA VAL A 35 10.83 8.09 3.66
C VAL A 35 9.67 8.41 4.61
N VAL A 36 9.69 9.53 5.31
CA VAL A 36 8.61 9.94 6.22
C VAL A 36 7.29 10.13 5.47
N ILE A 37 7.31 10.82 4.33
CA ILE A 37 6.12 11.00 3.49
C ILE A 37 5.61 9.64 2.99
N LEU A 38 6.50 8.76 2.54
CA LEU A 38 6.13 7.43 2.06
C LEU A 38 5.44 6.61 3.18
N PHE A 39 6.02 6.59 4.38
CA PHE A 39 5.53 5.74 5.47
C PHE A 39 4.31 6.29 6.20
N PHE A 40 4.26 7.60 6.46
CA PHE A 40 3.18 8.18 7.26
C PHE A 40 2.03 8.73 6.42
N ILE A 41 2.25 8.97 5.13
CA ILE A 41 1.22 9.51 4.24
C ILE A 41 0.84 8.46 3.19
N VAL A 42 1.77 8.04 2.33
CA VAL A 42 1.43 7.20 1.17
C VAL A 42 0.88 5.84 1.60
N PHE A 43 1.56 5.12 2.52
CA PHE A 43 1.10 3.80 2.95
C PHE A 43 -0.27 3.81 3.67
N PRO A 44 -0.53 4.67 4.67
CA PRO A 44 -1.84 4.72 5.33
C PRO A 44 -2.96 5.10 4.35
N LEU A 45 -2.72 6.08 3.50
CA LEU A 45 -3.71 6.56 2.53
C LEU A 45 -4.01 5.50 1.46
N PHE A 46 -2.98 4.78 1.00
CA PHE A 46 -3.11 3.65 0.09
C PHE A 46 -3.88 2.49 0.72
N SER A 47 -3.49 2.09 1.94
CA SER A 47 -4.12 0.99 2.67
C SER A 47 -5.62 1.28 2.87
N TRP A 48 -5.95 2.48 3.35
CA TRP A 48 -7.33 2.91 3.52
C TRP A 48 -8.11 2.92 2.20
N TYR A 49 -7.56 3.54 1.14
CA TYR A 49 -8.24 3.60 -0.16
C TYR A 49 -8.49 2.21 -0.76
N ARG A 50 -7.57 1.25 -0.55
CA ARG A 50 -7.70 -0.11 -1.08
C ARG A 50 -8.66 -0.98 -0.27
N TRP A 51 -8.78 -0.73 1.03
CA TRP A 51 -9.61 -1.51 1.95
C TRP A 51 -11.00 -0.92 2.20
N LYS A 52 -11.28 0.31 1.76
CA LYS A 52 -12.56 1.00 1.98
C LYS A 52 -13.80 0.18 1.61
N ASP A 53 -13.75 -0.54 0.49
CA ASP A 53 -14.92 -1.26 -0.05
C ASP A 53 -14.89 -2.77 0.25
N LYS A 54 -13.95 -3.22 1.09
CA LYS A 54 -13.73 -4.63 1.40
C LYS A 54 -14.32 -4.98 2.77
N LYS A 55 -15.16 -6.01 2.82
CA LYS A 55 -15.65 -6.56 4.09
C LYS A 55 -14.56 -7.40 4.74
N MET A 56 -14.14 -7.02 5.95
CA MET A 56 -13.16 -7.79 6.74
C MET A 56 -13.58 -9.25 6.94
N SER A 57 -14.89 -9.49 7.09
CA SER A 57 -15.49 -10.81 7.28
C SER A 57 -15.11 -11.79 6.19
N ASP A 58 -14.98 -11.33 4.95
CA ASP A 58 -14.77 -12.19 3.78
C ASP A 58 -13.29 -12.64 3.67
N TYR A 59 -12.40 -12.02 4.44
CA TYR A 59 -10.97 -12.31 4.49
C TYR A 59 -10.52 -13.04 5.76
N LEU A 60 -11.41 -13.18 6.76
CA LEU A 60 -11.10 -13.91 7.98
C LEU A 60 -11.18 -15.42 7.73
N LEU A 61 -10.17 -16.13 8.25
CA LEU A 61 -10.14 -17.59 8.33
C LEU A 61 -11.11 -18.07 9.43
N ASN A 62 -12.40 -17.95 9.16
CA ASN A 62 -13.45 -18.57 9.97
C ASN A 62 -13.88 -19.91 9.33
N LYS A 63 -14.56 -20.76 10.11
CA LYS A 63 -15.07 -22.04 9.60
C LYS A 63 -15.95 -21.87 8.36
N GLU A 64 -16.84 -20.87 8.37
CA GLU A 64 -17.81 -20.64 7.30
C GLU A 64 -17.13 -20.33 5.95
N ASN A 65 -16.11 -19.49 5.94
CA ASN A 65 -15.34 -19.10 4.77
C ASN A 65 -14.45 -20.26 4.30
N LEU A 66 -13.84 -21.00 5.23
CA LEU A 66 -13.09 -22.21 4.91
C LEU A 66 -13.96 -23.28 4.25
N ASP A 67 -15.17 -23.48 4.77
CA ASP A 67 -16.13 -24.44 4.22
C ASP A 67 -16.64 -23.99 2.85
N LYS A 68 -16.98 -22.70 2.67
CA LYS A 68 -17.28 -22.10 1.35
C LYS A 68 -16.16 -22.32 0.34
N MET A 69 -14.89 -22.14 0.75
CA MET A 69 -13.74 -22.39 -0.12
C MET A 69 -13.66 -23.87 -0.52
N ARG A 70 -13.82 -24.80 0.43
CA ARG A 70 -13.77 -26.25 0.17
C ARG A 70 -14.89 -26.72 -0.78
N GLU A 71 -16.10 -26.22 -0.60
CA GLU A 71 -17.23 -26.52 -1.49
C GLU A 71 -17.01 -25.97 -2.91
N SER A 72 -16.46 -24.75 -3.02
CA SER A 72 -16.14 -24.15 -4.32
C SER A 72 -15.10 -24.97 -5.11
N GLN A 73 -14.16 -25.61 -4.41
CA GLN A 73 -13.13 -26.46 -5.02
C GLN A 73 -13.70 -27.82 -5.46
N LYS A 74 -14.64 -28.39 -4.69
CA LYS A 74 -15.35 -29.63 -5.09
C LYS A 74 -16.16 -29.42 -6.37
N ARG A 75 -16.98 -28.36 -6.42
CA ARG A 75 -17.79 -28.01 -7.61
C ARG A 75 -17.01 -27.72 -8.89
N LYS A 76 -15.71 -27.37 -8.79
CA LYS A 76 -14.84 -27.14 -9.96
C LYS A 76 -14.20 -28.41 -10.49
N LYS A 77 -14.24 -29.50 -9.73
CA LYS A 77 -13.59 -30.77 -10.04
C LYS A 77 -14.56 -31.78 -10.67
N ASP A 78 -15.86 -31.54 -10.51
CA ASP A 78 -16.96 -32.18 -11.22
C ASP A 78 -17.31 -31.38 -12.49
#